data_AF-H1KTS9-F1
#
_entry.id   AF-H1KTS9-F1
#
_cell.length_a   1.000
_cell.length_b   1.000
_cell.length_c   1.000
_cell.angle_alpha   90.00
_cell.angle_beta   90.00
_cell.angle_gamma   90.00
#
_symmetry.space_group_name_H-M   'P 1'
#
loop_
_entity.id
_entity.type
_entity.pdbx_description
1 polymer ?
#
loop_
_entity_poly.entity_id
_entity_poly.type
_entity_poly.pdbx_seq_one_letter_code
_entity_poly.pdbx_strand_id
1 'polypeptide(L)'
;MKHASIVLAFAVAATAAHAVGPQRGGPLRRTVCEGVFESGSGMAGSLVGETCSLKADSDAERLVQSVCGQKAVCRVEAMVRAADPGAIVKVLGVRQVAMAPAETSPYLERVAGRLDGVLAPAGAGCDNPQDTPDDRISVLLDGLNGAAIQIHGRYCAVTSGSGDKVSDAGFQAVLRGNCAKAGVPDADLRTGRAGEKTEIVVSVPSSGPVRIDGEALVRCPIRQTYTPRWWIDGSHTFRGRYPQ
;
A
#
# COMPACT_ATOMS: atom_id res chain seq x y z
N MET A 1 65.75 29.40 48.67
CA MET A 1 64.82 29.80 47.58
C MET A 1 65.63 29.69 46.28
N LYS A 2 65.36 28.90 45.26
CA LYS A 2 64.18 28.17 44.78
C LYS A 2 64.66 26.85 44.17
N HIS A 3 63.88 25.78 44.35
CA HIS A 3 63.99 24.54 43.57
C HIS A 3 63.33 24.75 42.19
N ALA A 4 63.83 24.10 41.14
CA ALA A 4 63.01 23.63 40.03
C ALA A 4 63.74 22.54 39.24
N SER A 5 63.16 21.35 39.33
CA SER A 5 63.56 20.08 38.73
C SER A 5 63.42 20.10 37.21
N ILE A 6 64.38 19.46 36.53
CA ILE A 6 64.26 19.05 35.12
C ILE A 6 63.67 17.64 35.12
N VAL A 7 62.44 17.49 34.62
CA VAL A 7 61.79 16.19 34.44
C VAL A 7 62.02 15.72 33.00
N LEU A 8 62.64 14.55 32.86
CA LEU A 8 62.74 13.80 31.61
C LEU A 8 61.34 13.41 31.10
N ALA A 9 61.05 13.73 29.83
CA ALA A 9 59.90 13.17 29.14
C ALA A 9 60.26 11.77 28.57
N PHE A 10 59.61 10.74 29.12
CA PHE A 10 59.57 9.40 28.53
C PHE A 10 58.61 9.40 27.32
N ALA A 11 59.11 9.05 26.14
CA ALA A 11 58.26 8.73 25.00
C ALA A 11 57.66 7.33 25.21
N VAL A 12 56.35 7.27 25.51
CA VAL A 12 55.59 6.02 25.49
C VAL A 12 55.20 5.73 24.05
N ALA A 13 55.72 4.62 23.52
CA ALA A 13 55.28 4.06 22.25
C ALA A 13 53.80 3.66 22.36
N ALA A 14 52.92 4.38 21.67
CA ALA A 14 51.54 3.98 21.51
C ALA A 14 51.47 2.87 20.46
N THR A 15 51.41 1.62 20.91
CA THR A 15 50.90 0.50 20.11
C THR A 15 49.49 0.83 19.63
N ALA A 16 49.31 0.90 18.32
CA ALA A 16 48.02 1.03 17.67
C ALA A 16 47.13 -0.16 18.06
N ALA A 17 46.23 0.08 19.01
CA ALA A 17 45.10 -0.80 19.25
C ALA A 17 44.27 -0.83 17.97
N HIS A 18 44.17 -2.00 17.36
CA HIS A 18 43.24 -2.28 16.27
C HIS A 18 41.83 -2.08 16.82
N ALA A 19 41.26 -0.90 16.58
CA ALA A 19 39.86 -0.64 16.81
C ALA A 19 39.05 -1.54 15.87
N VAL A 20 38.47 -2.61 16.42
CA VAL A 20 37.37 -3.35 15.81
C VAL A 20 36.28 -2.33 15.50
N GLY A 21 36.04 -2.11 14.20
CA GLY A 21 35.19 -1.02 13.71
C GLY A 21 33.72 -1.16 14.14
N PRO A 22 33.00 -0.05 14.36
CA PRO A 22 31.56 -0.11 14.56
C PRO A 22 30.83 -0.18 13.21
N GLN A 23 29.90 -1.12 13.14
CA GLN A 23 29.02 -1.45 12.04
C GLN A 23 28.34 -0.21 11.43
N ARG A 24 28.40 -0.08 10.10
CA ARG A 24 27.56 0.83 9.34
C ARG A 24 26.10 0.33 9.35
N GLY A 25 25.22 1.03 10.06
CA GLY A 25 23.80 1.05 9.77
C GLY A 25 22.94 1.25 11.03
N GLY A 26 22.11 2.29 11.01
CA GLY A 26 21.25 2.71 12.11
C GLY A 26 20.19 1.68 12.55
N PRO A 27 19.33 2.03 13.51
CA PRO A 27 18.42 1.10 14.17
C PRO A 27 17.49 0.41 13.17
N LEU A 28 17.27 -0.89 13.37
CA LEU A 28 16.32 -1.67 12.59
C LEU A 28 14.90 -1.39 13.08
N ARG A 29 13.95 -1.27 12.16
CA ARG A 29 12.52 -1.12 12.43
C ARG A 29 11.75 -2.26 11.77
N ARG A 30 10.71 -2.74 12.46
CA ARG A 30 9.76 -3.68 11.88
C ARG A 30 8.83 -2.95 10.93
N THR A 31 8.55 -3.55 9.78
CA THR A 31 7.58 -3.06 8.80
C THR A 31 6.79 -4.24 8.22
N VAL A 32 5.67 -3.92 7.56
CA VAL A 32 4.90 -4.86 6.75
C VAL A 32 4.82 -4.30 5.35
N CYS A 33 5.26 -5.09 4.38
CA CYS A 33 5.22 -4.79 2.96
C CYS A 33 4.12 -5.63 2.33
N GLU A 34 3.21 -5.02 1.59
CA GLU A 34 2.14 -5.75 0.92
C GLU A 34 1.97 -5.21 -0.51
N GLY A 35 1.94 -6.12 -1.48
CA GLY A 35 1.80 -5.77 -2.89
C GLY A 35 2.25 -6.88 -3.82
N VAL A 36 2.22 -6.63 -5.12
CA VAL A 36 2.68 -7.60 -6.12
C VAL A 36 4.18 -7.85 -5.94
N PHE A 37 4.57 -9.12 -5.94
CA PHE A 37 5.97 -9.52 -5.93
C PHE A 37 6.53 -9.61 -7.36
N GLU A 38 7.61 -8.89 -7.61
CA GLU A 38 8.30 -8.82 -8.89
C GLU A 38 9.78 -9.12 -8.67
N SER A 39 10.33 -10.08 -9.42
CA SER A 39 11.75 -10.41 -9.32
C SER A 39 12.54 -9.63 -10.34
N GLY A 40 13.57 -8.93 -9.87
CA GLY A 40 14.63 -8.40 -10.71
C GLY A 40 15.95 -9.14 -10.45
N SER A 41 16.82 -9.15 -11.45
CA SER A 41 18.17 -9.69 -11.34
C SER A 41 19.21 -8.58 -11.18
N GLY A 42 20.34 -8.88 -10.53
CA GLY A 42 21.47 -7.94 -10.45
C GLY A 42 21.20 -6.75 -9.53
N MET A 43 21.55 -5.53 -9.94
CA MET A 43 21.45 -4.35 -9.05
C MET A 43 20.01 -3.90 -8.77
N ALA A 44 19.02 -4.38 -9.54
CA ALA A 44 17.62 -4.00 -9.38
C ALA A 44 16.97 -4.63 -8.14
N GLY A 45 17.38 -5.84 -7.75
CA GLY A 45 16.73 -6.60 -6.68
C GLY A 45 15.29 -6.99 -7.01
N SER A 46 14.58 -7.54 -6.03
CA SER A 46 13.14 -7.83 -6.13
C SER A 46 12.32 -6.82 -5.34
N LEU A 47 11.05 -6.66 -5.72
CA LEU A 47 10.13 -5.73 -5.10
C LEU A 47 8.90 -6.47 -4.53
N VAL A 48 8.38 -5.95 -3.42
CA VAL A 48 7.07 -6.30 -2.87
C VAL A 48 6.27 -5.02 -2.78
N GLY A 49 5.34 -4.81 -3.71
CA GLY A 49 4.69 -3.51 -3.89
C GLY A 49 5.68 -2.43 -4.32
N GLU A 50 5.32 -1.16 -4.12
CA GLU A 50 6.07 0.00 -4.65
C GLU A 50 7.21 0.47 -3.74
N THR A 51 7.26 0.02 -2.49
CA THR A 51 8.10 0.63 -1.45
C THR A 51 9.11 -0.31 -0.82
N CYS A 52 8.95 -1.62 -0.97
CA CYS A 52 9.81 -2.60 -0.32
C CYS A 52 10.69 -3.34 -1.30
N SER A 53 12.01 -3.18 -1.15
CA SER A 53 13.02 -3.83 -1.98
C SER A 53 13.76 -4.92 -1.23
N LEU A 54 14.10 -5.98 -1.96
CA LEU A 54 14.89 -7.11 -1.54
C LEU A 54 16.15 -7.10 -2.37
N LYS A 55 17.31 -7.25 -1.72
CA LYS A 55 18.57 -7.37 -2.45
C LYS A 55 18.55 -8.63 -3.33
N ALA A 56 18.98 -8.49 -4.58
CA ALA A 56 19.11 -9.64 -5.50
C ALA A 56 20.01 -10.73 -4.92
N ASP A 57 19.64 -11.96 -5.22
CA ASP A 57 20.25 -13.22 -4.80
C ASP A 57 20.34 -13.41 -3.28
N SER A 58 19.66 -12.55 -2.51
CA SER A 58 19.64 -12.66 -1.04
C SER A 58 18.74 -13.81 -0.58
N ASP A 59 19.02 -14.34 0.61
CA ASP A 59 18.17 -15.38 1.19
C ASP A 59 16.75 -14.85 1.46
N ALA A 60 16.62 -13.54 1.73
CA ALA A 60 15.34 -12.86 1.88
C ALA A 60 14.54 -12.87 0.57
N GLU A 61 15.19 -12.54 -0.56
CA GLU A 61 14.56 -12.59 -1.88
C GLU A 61 14.16 -14.01 -2.26
N ARG A 62 15.07 -14.98 -2.10
CA ARG A 62 14.79 -16.39 -2.41
C ARG A 62 13.63 -16.93 -1.59
N LEU A 63 13.53 -16.58 -0.31
CA LEU A 63 12.39 -16.94 0.53
C LEU A 63 11.09 -16.34 -0.01
N VAL A 64 11.05 -15.04 -0.30
CA VAL A 64 9.84 -14.38 -0.81
C VAL A 64 9.42 -14.94 -2.18
N GLN A 65 10.38 -15.12 -3.09
CA GLN A 65 10.18 -15.74 -4.39
C GLN A 65 9.61 -17.16 -4.30
N SER A 66 10.10 -17.96 -3.34
CA SER A 66 9.63 -19.35 -3.15
C SER A 66 8.20 -19.44 -2.60
N VAL A 67 7.78 -18.47 -1.79
CA VAL A 67 6.45 -18.47 -1.15
C VAL A 67 5.40 -17.81 -2.02
N CYS A 68 5.71 -16.66 -2.63
CA CYS A 68 4.73 -15.87 -3.37
C CYS A 68 4.73 -16.18 -4.87
N GLY A 69 5.88 -16.53 -5.46
CA GLY A 69 5.97 -16.69 -6.91
C GLY A 69 5.84 -15.36 -7.66
N GLN A 70 6.25 -15.35 -8.93
CA GLN A 70 6.19 -14.13 -9.75
C GLN A 70 4.75 -13.64 -9.91
N LYS A 71 4.57 -12.32 -9.83
CA LYS A 71 3.29 -11.63 -10.02
C LYS A 71 2.20 -12.08 -9.05
N ALA A 72 2.54 -12.45 -7.82
CA ALA A 72 1.55 -12.69 -6.78
C ALA A 72 1.49 -11.53 -5.81
N VAL A 73 0.31 -11.19 -5.31
CA VAL A 73 0.16 -10.28 -4.17
C VAL A 73 0.69 -10.99 -2.93
N CYS A 74 1.67 -10.37 -2.29
CA CYS A 74 2.48 -10.96 -1.25
C CYS A 74 2.53 -10.01 -0.05
N ARG A 75 2.37 -10.56 1.16
CA ARG A 75 2.53 -9.84 2.42
C ARG A 75 3.79 -10.32 3.11
N VAL A 76 4.73 -9.41 3.34
CA VAL A 76 6.04 -9.67 3.92
C VAL A 76 6.21 -8.84 5.19
N GLU A 77 6.35 -9.51 6.32
CA GLU A 77 6.77 -8.88 7.56
C GLU A 77 8.29 -8.86 7.61
N ALA A 78 8.88 -7.69 7.81
CA ALA A 78 10.31 -7.48 7.62
C ALA A 78 10.93 -6.52 8.65
N MET A 79 12.26 -6.55 8.72
CA MET A 79 13.08 -5.54 9.37
C MET A 79 13.80 -4.72 8.30
N VAL A 80 13.65 -3.40 8.37
CA VAL A 80 14.29 -2.40 7.50
C VAL A 80 15.21 -1.51 8.33
N ARG A 81 16.17 -0.83 7.69
CA ARG A 81 17.00 0.16 8.40
C ARG A 81 16.23 1.47 8.48
N ALA A 82 16.31 2.19 9.61
CA ALA A 82 15.66 3.50 9.72
C ALA A 82 16.13 4.52 8.67
N ALA A 83 17.37 4.38 8.18
CA ALA A 83 17.94 5.21 7.12
C ALA A 83 17.46 4.82 5.70
N ASP A 84 16.89 3.63 5.55
CA ASP A 84 16.35 3.10 4.29
C ASP A 84 15.15 2.20 4.61
N PRO A 85 13.96 2.80 4.87
CA PRO A 85 12.78 2.10 5.34
C PRO A 85 12.14 1.20 4.26
N GLY A 86 12.62 1.26 3.01
CA GLY A 86 12.19 0.39 1.92
C GLY A 86 13.07 -0.83 1.71
N ALA A 87 14.36 -0.76 2.05
CA ALA A 87 15.26 -1.91 1.92
C ALA A 87 15.06 -2.94 3.03
N ILE A 88 14.48 -4.08 2.67
CA ILE A 88 14.33 -5.24 3.55
C ILE A 88 15.72 -5.84 3.82
N VAL A 89 16.13 -5.79 5.08
CA VAL A 89 17.39 -6.40 5.54
C VAL A 89 17.16 -7.79 6.11
N LYS A 90 15.97 -8.04 6.65
CA LYS A 90 15.57 -9.36 7.17
C LYS A 90 14.08 -9.57 7.00
N VAL A 91 13.69 -10.77 6.55
CA VAL A 91 12.30 -11.21 6.50
C VAL A 91 11.97 -11.97 7.79
N LEU A 92 10.82 -11.64 8.40
CA LEU A 92 10.29 -12.27 9.60
C LEU A 92 9.14 -13.24 9.27
N GLY A 93 8.40 -12.99 8.19
CA GLY A 93 7.34 -13.86 7.69
C GLY A 93 6.88 -13.47 6.30
N VAL A 94 6.45 -14.45 5.50
CA VAL A 94 5.95 -14.25 4.14
C VAL A 94 4.64 -15.02 3.97
N ARG A 95 3.66 -14.38 3.35
CA ARG A 95 2.39 -15.01 2.98
C ARG A 95 1.97 -14.57 1.59
N GLN A 96 1.67 -15.53 0.71
CA GLN A 96 0.96 -15.25 -0.53
C GLN A 96 -0.51 -14.90 -0.21
N VAL A 97 -0.98 -13.79 -0.73
CA VAL A 97 -2.34 -13.26 -0.48
C VAL A 97 -3.26 -13.54 -1.67
N ALA A 98 -2.77 -13.34 -2.90
CA ALA A 98 -3.51 -13.61 -4.14
C ALA A 98 -2.55 -13.71 -5.35
N MET A 99 -3.05 -14.10 -6.53
CA MET A 99 -2.33 -13.94 -7.80
C MET A 99 -2.66 -12.57 -8.43
N ALA A 100 -1.70 -11.94 -9.13
CA ALA A 100 -2.00 -10.73 -9.90
C ALA A 100 -2.86 -11.07 -11.13
N PRO A 101 -3.76 -10.15 -11.53
CA PRO A 101 -4.63 -10.34 -12.68
C PRO A 101 -3.82 -10.52 -13.99
N ALA A 102 -4.30 -11.38 -14.89
CA ALA A 102 -3.72 -11.52 -16.22
C ALA A 102 -4.00 -10.28 -17.09
N GLU A 103 -3.20 -10.01 -18.12
CA GLU A 103 -3.47 -8.88 -19.04
C GLU A 103 -4.82 -9.04 -19.77
N THR A 104 -5.30 -10.27 -19.94
CA THR A 104 -6.61 -10.60 -20.51
C THR A 104 -7.77 -10.46 -19.52
N SER A 105 -7.50 -10.22 -18.23
CA SER A 105 -8.56 -10.02 -17.23
C SER A 105 -9.36 -8.75 -17.54
N PRO A 106 -10.66 -8.72 -17.17
CA PRO A 106 -11.48 -7.52 -17.23
C PRO A 106 -10.77 -6.32 -16.59
N TYR A 107 -10.99 -5.12 -17.14
CA TYR A 107 -10.28 -3.92 -16.72
C TYR A 107 -10.36 -3.67 -15.20
N LEU A 108 -11.55 -3.84 -14.61
CA LEU A 108 -11.77 -3.64 -13.18
C LEU A 108 -10.90 -4.56 -12.30
N GLU A 109 -10.73 -5.82 -12.71
CA GLU A 109 -9.87 -6.78 -11.99
C GLU A 109 -8.41 -6.32 -12.03
N ARG A 110 -7.94 -5.81 -13.18
CA ARG A 110 -6.55 -5.33 -13.33
C ARG A 110 -6.24 -4.11 -12.46
N VAL A 111 -7.22 -3.24 -12.19
CA VAL A 111 -7.02 -2.05 -11.36
C VAL A 111 -7.32 -2.28 -9.88
N ALA A 112 -8.07 -3.32 -9.51
CA ALA A 112 -8.50 -3.59 -8.14
C ALA A 112 -7.33 -3.60 -7.14
N GLY A 113 -6.28 -4.39 -7.41
CA GLY A 113 -5.11 -4.46 -6.54
C GLY A 113 -4.35 -3.13 -6.36
N ARG A 114 -4.56 -2.16 -7.26
CA ARG A 114 -3.98 -0.81 -7.17
C ARG A 114 -4.94 0.25 -6.68
N LEU A 115 -6.25 0.03 -6.57
CA LEU A 115 -7.19 1.06 -6.14
C LEU A 115 -7.93 0.69 -4.86
N ASP A 116 -8.18 -0.60 -4.62
CA ASP A 116 -8.95 -1.07 -3.48
C ASP A 116 -8.36 -0.63 -2.15
N GLY A 117 -9.24 -0.24 -1.24
CA GLY A 117 -8.91 0.25 0.09
C GLY A 117 -9.70 1.48 0.51
N VAL A 118 -9.28 2.05 1.63
CA VAL A 118 -9.88 3.26 2.21
C VAL A 118 -8.90 4.43 2.02
N LEU A 119 -9.44 5.54 1.54
CA LEU A 119 -8.71 6.73 1.13
C LEU A 119 -9.17 7.93 1.94
N ALA A 120 -8.21 8.75 2.35
CA ALA A 120 -8.43 10.01 3.07
C ALA A 120 -8.01 11.20 2.20
N PRO A 121 -8.64 12.38 2.36
CA PRO A 121 -8.11 13.62 1.81
C PRO A 121 -6.65 13.81 2.20
N ALA A 122 -5.77 14.05 1.22
CA ALA A 122 -4.33 14.15 1.46
C ALA A 122 -3.94 15.25 2.46
N GLY A 123 -4.74 16.33 2.53
CA GLY A 123 -4.55 17.41 3.50
C GLY A 123 -4.94 17.06 4.94
N ALA A 124 -5.86 16.11 5.13
CA ALA A 124 -6.30 15.65 6.45
C ALA A 124 -5.48 14.45 6.94
N GLY A 125 -5.09 13.56 6.03
CA GLY A 125 -4.40 12.31 6.36
C GLY A 125 -5.31 11.28 7.03
N CYS A 126 -4.72 10.15 7.42
CA CYS A 126 -5.47 8.98 7.89
C CYS A 126 -5.83 9.00 9.38
N ASP A 127 -5.13 9.81 10.18
CA ASP A 127 -5.24 9.79 11.64
C ASP A 127 -6.03 10.99 12.20
N ASN A 128 -6.80 11.69 11.36
CA ASN A 128 -7.66 12.78 11.84
C ASN A 128 -8.76 12.20 12.76
N PRO A 129 -8.79 12.58 14.06
CA PRO A 129 -9.70 12.00 15.04
C PRO A 129 -11.16 12.43 14.88
N GLN A 130 -11.44 13.42 14.03
CA GLN A 130 -12.81 13.88 13.75
C GLN A 130 -13.44 13.18 12.55
N ASP A 131 -12.66 12.43 11.76
CA ASP A 131 -13.18 11.79 10.55
C ASP A 131 -14.04 10.57 10.90
N THR A 132 -15.21 10.51 10.28
CA THR A 132 -16.09 9.35 10.28
C THR A 132 -15.82 8.46 9.07
N PRO A 133 -16.35 7.21 9.02
CA PRO A 133 -16.24 6.38 7.82
C PRO A 133 -16.82 7.03 6.56
N ASP A 134 -17.79 7.93 6.70
CA ASP A 134 -18.44 8.60 5.56
C ASP A 134 -17.62 9.77 5.00
N ASP A 135 -16.67 10.29 5.77
CA ASP A 135 -15.68 11.30 5.35
C ASP A 135 -14.50 10.68 4.58
N ARG A 136 -14.52 9.35 4.39
CA ARG A 136 -13.53 8.58 3.63
C ARG A 136 -14.09 8.18 2.28
N ILE A 137 -13.17 7.99 1.33
CA ILE A 137 -13.49 7.31 0.08
C ILE A 137 -13.12 5.85 0.22
N SER A 138 -14.08 4.95 0.03
CA SER A 138 -13.86 3.52 0.14
C SER A 138 -14.06 2.86 -1.21
N VAL A 139 -13.07 2.14 -1.69
CA VAL A 139 -13.05 1.48 -3.00
C VAL A 139 -12.89 -0.02 -2.81
N LEU A 140 -13.77 -0.79 -3.47
CA LEU A 140 -13.74 -2.25 -3.50
C LEU A 140 -14.14 -2.73 -4.89
N LEU A 141 -13.18 -2.99 -5.76
CA LEU A 141 -13.41 -3.37 -7.16
C LEU A 141 -13.39 -4.89 -7.38
N ASP A 142 -12.74 -5.66 -6.52
CA ASP A 142 -12.69 -7.13 -6.57
C ASP A 142 -13.73 -7.85 -5.70
N GLY A 143 -14.65 -7.11 -5.08
CA GLY A 143 -15.64 -7.66 -4.16
C GLY A 143 -16.56 -8.72 -4.79
N LEU A 144 -16.94 -9.74 -4.01
CA LEU A 144 -17.79 -10.86 -4.47
C LEU A 144 -19.17 -10.42 -5.02
N ASN A 145 -19.73 -9.34 -4.46
CA ASN A 145 -20.99 -8.76 -4.93
C ASN A 145 -20.81 -7.81 -6.13
N GLY A 146 -19.58 -7.65 -6.61
CA GLY A 146 -19.17 -6.77 -7.68
C GLY A 146 -18.58 -5.45 -7.20
N ALA A 147 -17.91 -4.75 -8.11
CA ALA A 147 -17.21 -3.50 -7.84
C ALA A 147 -18.13 -2.40 -7.27
N ALA A 148 -17.64 -1.66 -6.27
CA ALA A 148 -18.35 -0.57 -5.61
C ALA A 148 -17.39 0.52 -5.06
N ILE A 149 -17.89 1.75 -4.97
CA ILE A 149 -17.17 2.90 -4.40
C ILE A 149 -18.13 3.70 -3.51
N GLN A 150 -17.63 4.15 -2.35
CA GLN A 150 -18.26 5.20 -1.55
C GLN A 150 -17.45 6.49 -1.64
N ILE A 151 -18.09 7.62 -1.94
CA ILE A 151 -17.50 8.97 -2.00
C ILE A 151 -18.34 9.93 -1.15
N HIS A 152 -17.81 10.42 -0.02
CA HIS A 152 -18.43 11.46 0.82
C HIS A 152 -19.94 11.19 1.11
N GLY A 153 -20.26 9.95 1.47
CA GLY A 153 -21.63 9.47 1.75
C GLY A 153 -22.50 9.09 0.52
N ARG A 154 -21.98 9.21 -0.70
CA ARG A 154 -22.58 8.64 -1.91
C ARG A 154 -22.03 7.24 -2.14
N TYR A 155 -22.90 6.31 -2.49
CA TYR A 155 -22.55 4.93 -2.77
C TYR A 155 -22.82 4.61 -4.24
N CYS A 156 -21.82 4.03 -4.90
CA CYS A 156 -21.79 3.78 -6.33
C CYS A 156 -21.57 2.30 -6.58
N ALA A 157 -22.53 1.66 -7.25
CA ALA A 157 -22.27 0.35 -7.84
C ALA A 157 -21.55 0.57 -9.17
N VAL A 158 -20.30 0.11 -9.28
CA VAL A 158 -19.50 0.25 -10.50
C VAL A 158 -19.92 -0.84 -11.48
N THR A 159 -20.30 -0.42 -12.68
CA THR A 159 -20.81 -1.30 -13.74
C THR A 159 -19.77 -1.61 -14.81
N SER A 160 -18.80 -0.71 -15.02
CA SER A 160 -17.69 -0.91 -15.94
C SER A 160 -16.53 0.02 -15.64
N GLY A 161 -15.36 -0.29 -16.20
CA GLY A 161 -14.18 0.56 -16.14
C GLY A 161 -13.41 0.51 -17.46
N SER A 162 -12.76 1.62 -17.78
CA SER A 162 -11.89 1.77 -18.94
C SER A 162 -10.77 2.74 -18.61
N GLY A 163 -9.67 2.72 -19.37
CA GLY A 163 -8.57 3.65 -19.14
C GLY A 163 -7.29 3.16 -19.77
N ASP A 164 -6.18 3.74 -19.30
CA ASP A 164 -4.85 3.43 -19.77
C ASP A 164 -4.41 2.01 -19.37
N LYS A 165 -3.33 1.54 -19.98
CA LYS A 165 -2.69 0.29 -19.55
C LYS A 165 -2.15 0.48 -18.13
N VAL A 166 -2.55 -0.39 -17.21
CA VAL A 166 -2.00 -0.42 -15.85
C VAL A 166 -0.51 -0.74 -15.91
N SER A 167 0.30 0.11 -15.28
CA SER A 167 1.76 0.01 -15.27
C SER A 167 2.33 0.54 -13.96
N ASP A 168 3.61 0.28 -13.70
CA ASP A 168 4.29 0.76 -12.48
C ASP A 168 4.43 2.27 -12.43
N ALA A 169 4.43 2.94 -13.58
CA ALA A 169 4.41 4.40 -13.67
C ALA A 169 3.08 5.01 -13.17
N GLY A 170 2.04 4.19 -13.07
CA GLY A 170 0.68 4.57 -12.73
C GLY A 170 -0.33 4.25 -13.83
N PHE A 171 -1.55 4.74 -13.65
CA PHE A 171 -2.62 4.67 -14.65
C PHE A 171 -3.67 5.76 -14.44
N GLN A 172 -4.43 6.04 -15.50
CA GLN A 172 -5.70 6.75 -15.40
C GLN A 172 -6.84 5.80 -15.79
N ALA A 173 -7.96 5.88 -15.07
CA ALA A 173 -9.18 5.17 -15.42
C ALA A 173 -10.42 6.05 -15.28
N VAL A 174 -11.44 5.68 -16.04
CA VAL A 174 -12.81 6.16 -15.90
C VAL A 174 -13.66 4.96 -15.47
N LEU A 175 -14.17 5.02 -14.26
CA LEU A 175 -15.10 4.06 -13.70
C LEU A 175 -16.51 4.57 -13.94
N ARG A 176 -17.39 3.73 -14.44
CA ARG A 176 -18.81 4.07 -14.65
C ARG A 176 -19.62 3.33 -13.63
N GLY A 177 -20.54 4.03 -12.98
CA GLY A 177 -21.41 3.45 -11.98
C GLY A 177 -22.76 4.15 -11.89
N ASN A 178 -23.64 3.56 -11.09
CA ASN A 178 -24.87 4.20 -10.67
C ASN A 178 -24.74 4.54 -9.19
N CYS A 179 -24.85 5.83 -8.87
CA CYS A 179 -24.56 6.38 -7.56
C CYS A 179 -25.83 6.92 -6.89
N ALA A 180 -25.99 6.68 -5.59
CA ALA A 180 -27.05 7.26 -4.79
C ALA A 180 -26.59 7.56 -3.37
N LYS A 181 -27.43 8.24 -2.59
CA LYS A 181 -27.26 8.30 -1.14
C LYS A 181 -27.53 6.92 -0.51
N ALA A 182 -27.18 6.79 0.76
CA ALA A 182 -27.47 5.64 1.59
C ALA A 182 -28.93 5.11 1.51
N GLY A 183 -29.10 3.82 1.79
CA GLY A 183 -30.43 3.18 1.89
C GLY A 183 -31.03 2.69 0.57
N VAL A 184 -30.45 3.05 -0.58
CA VAL A 184 -30.82 2.50 -1.90
C VAL A 184 -30.29 1.08 -2.06
N PRO A 185 -31.08 0.15 -2.62
CA PRO A 185 -30.59 -1.20 -2.85
C PRO A 185 -29.46 -1.27 -3.90
N ASP A 186 -28.39 -1.98 -3.59
CA ASP A 186 -27.25 -2.20 -4.51
C ASP A 186 -27.68 -2.92 -5.79
N ALA A 187 -28.63 -3.87 -5.71
CA ALA A 187 -29.18 -4.52 -6.89
C ALA A 187 -29.89 -3.52 -7.82
N ASP A 188 -30.60 -2.53 -7.26
CA ASP A 188 -31.25 -1.50 -8.07
C ASP A 188 -30.23 -0.53 -8.67
N LEU A 189 -29.13 -0.24 -7.96
CA LEU A 189 -28.00 0.51 -8.50
C LEU A 189 -27.31 -0.26 -9.63
N ARG A 190 -26.99 -1.55 -9.44
CA ARG A 190 -26.33 -2.37 -10.48
C ARG A 190 -27.16 -2.54 -11.74
N THR A 191 -28.47 -2.71 -11.59
CA THR A 191 -29.40 -2.82 -12.73
C THR A 191 -29.74 -1.47 -13.36
N GLY A 192 -29.34 -0.35 -12.74
CA GLY A 192 -29.68 1.01 -13.18
C GLY A 192 -31.16 1.36 -12.99
N ARG A 193 -31.91 0.59 -12.19
CA ARG A 193 -33.28 0.92 -11.80
C ARG A 193 -33.30 2.13 -10.85
N ALA A 194 -32.24 2.31 -10.08
CA ALA A 194 -32.03 3.46 -9.21
C ALA A 194 -30.62 4.03 -9.40
N GLY A 195 -30.39 5.21 -8.83
CA GLY A 195 -29.11 5.91 -8.87
C GLY A 195 -28.92 6.77 -10.12
N GLU A 196 -28.09 7.78 -9.95
CA GLU A 196 -27.61 8.64 -11.03
C GLU A 196 -26.44 7.95 -11.73
N LYS A 197 -26.45 7.92 -13.06
CA LYS A 197 -25.29 7.47 -13.84
C LYS A 197 -24.15 8.46 -13.63
N THR A 198 -23.00 7.95 -13.17
CA THR A 198 -21.85 8.78 -12.84
C THR A 198 -20.59 8.17 -13.47
N GLU A 199 -19.76 9.03 -14.05
CA GLU A 199 -18.39 8.71 -14.39
C GLU A 199 -17.49 9.23 -13.27
N ILE A 200 -16.61 8.36 -12.78
CA ILE A 200 -15.65 8.63 -11.70
C ILE A 200 -14.26 8.52 -12.33
N VAL A 201 -13.54 9.63 -12.39
CA VAL A 201 -12.21 9.70 -12.98
C VAL A 201 -11.18 9.43 -11.89
N VAL A 202 -10.37 8.41 -12.09
CA VAL A 202 -9.32 8.02 -11.14
C VAL A 202 -7.95 8.12 -11.79
N SER A 203 -6.98 8.61 -11.04
CA SER A 203 -5.58 8.62 -11.45
C SER A 203 -4.72 8.12 -10.29
N VAL A 204 -3.94 7.08 -10.55
CA VAL A 204 -3.03 6.50 -9.57
C VAL A 204 -1.62 6.68 -10.12
N PRO A 205 -0.88 7.72 -9.69
CA PRO A 205 0.51 7.90 -10.10
C PRO A 205 1.41 6.90 -9.36
N SER A 206 2.57 6.59 -9.95
CA SER A 206 3.67 5.81 -9.31
C SER A 206 4.19 6.41 -8.01
N SER A 207 4.04 7.72 -7.83
CA SER A 207 4.44 8.42 -6.62
C SER A 207 3.48 9.57 -6.35
N GLY A 208 3.11 9.73 -5.08
CA GLY A 208 2.18 10.77 -4.64
C GLY A 208 0.75 10.26 -4.42
N PRO A 209 -0.20 11.18 -4.20
CA PRO A 209 -1.56 10.83 -3.85
C PRO A 209 -2.34 10.27 -5.04
N VAL A 210 -3.22 9.30 -4.75
CA VAL A 210 -4.29 8.88 -5.65
C VAL A 210 -5.20 10.08 -5.89
N ARG A 211 -5.74 10.22 -7.09
CA ARG A 211 -6.76 11.21 -7.40
C ARG A 211 -8.07 10.56 -7.80
N ILE A 212 -9.16 11.00 -7.19
CA ILE A 212 -10.52 10.62 -7.59
C ILE A 212 -11.30 11.92 -7.81
N ASP A 213 -11.82 12.10 -9.03
CA ASP A 213 -12.47 13.33 -9.48
C ASP A 213 -11.67 14.61 -9.18
N GLY A 214 -10.34 14.50 -9.29
CA GLY A 214 -9.39 15.58 -9.03
C GLY A 214 -8.98 15.76 -7.56
N GLU A 215 -9.70 15.17 -6.61
CA GLU A 215 -9.37 15.20 -5.19
C GLU A 215 -8.13 14.35 -4.90
N ALA A 216 -7.12 14.93 -4.26
CA ALA A 216 -5.91 14.23 -3.88
C ALA A 216 -6.11 13.45 -2.57
N LEU A 217 -5.80 12.16 -2.60
CA LEU A 217 -6.11 11.19 -1.57
C LEU A 217 -4.89 10.34 -1.20
N VAL A 218 -4.80 9.99 0.08
CA VAL A 218 -3.78 9.07 0.61
C VAL A 218 -4.44 7.78 1.08
N ARG A 219 -3.77 6.64 0.84
CA ARG A 219 -4.23 5.34 1.33
C ARG A 219 -4.11 5.26 2.83
N CYS A 220 -5.17 4.76 3.46
CA CYS A 220 -5.22 4.54 4.88
C CYS A 220 -5.12 3.06 5.24
N PRO A 221 -4.48 2.72 6.38
CA PRO A 221 -4.50 1.37 6.91
C PRO A 221 -5.94 0.92 7.15
N ILE A 222 -6.28 -0.29 6.78
CA ILE A 222 -7.66 -0.77 6.96
C ILE A 222 -7.86 -1.14 8.43
N ARG A 223 -8.64 -0.34 9.16
CA ARG A 223 -8.94 -0.52 10.59
C ARG A 223 -10.44 -0.37 10.83
N GLN A 224 -10.98 -1.18 11.75
CA GLN A 224 -12.42 -1.21 12.04
C GLN A 224 -13.03 0.15 12.40
N THR A 225 -12.23 1.08 12.94
CA THR A 225 -12.72 2.37 13.44
C THR A 225 -13.20 3.31 12.33
N TYR A 226 -12.63 3.23 11.13
CA TYR A 226 -12.89 4.19 10.05
C TYR A 226 -13.02 3.54 8.66
N THR A 227 -12.89 2.22 8.58
CA THR A 227 -13.29 1.45 7.40
C THR A 227 -14.80 1.17 7.50
N PRO A 228 -15.60 1.56 6.50
CA PRO A 228 -17.02 1.25 6.48
C PRO A 228 -17.29 -0.25 6.63
N ARG A 229 -18.31 -0.62 7.41
CA ARG A 229 -18.62 -2.05 7.66
C ARG A 229 -18.87 -2.84 6.39
N TRP A 230 -19.49 -2.22 5.38
CA TRP A 230 -19.74 -2.87 4.09
C TRP A 230 -18.44 -3.24 3.33
N TRP A 231 -17.35 -2.53 3.57
CA TRP A 231 -16.02 -2.85 3.04
C TRP A 231 -15.41 -4.05 3.79
N ILE A 232 -15.50 -4.05 5.13
CA ILE A 232 -14.98 -5.13 6.00
C ILE A 232 -15.75 -6.44 5.78
N ASP A 233 -17.07 -6.35 5.65
CA ASP A 233 -17.99 -7.47 5.54
C ASP A 233 -18.00 -8.09 4.13
N GLY A 234 -16.96 -7.84 3.32
CA GLY A 234 -16.84 -8.07 1.87
C GLY A 234 -17.10 -9.49 1.33
N SER A 235 -17.79 -10.37 2.05
CA SER A 235 -18.00 -11.75 1.68
C SER A 235 -19.39 -12.36 1.90
N HIS A 236 -20.25 -11.97 2.85
CA HIS A 236 -21.47 -12.81 3.11
C HIS A 236 -22.79 -12.13 3.54
N THR A 237 -22.81 -10.84 3.87
CA THR A 237 -24.04 -10.21 4.40
C THR A 237 -24.25 -8.75 3.98
N PHE A 238 -23.79 -8.36 2.79
CA PHE A 238 -24.35 -7.14 2.20
C PHE A 238 -25.84 -7.41 1.95
N ARG A 239 -26.72 -6.91 2.84
CA ARG A 239 -28.19 -7.11 2.77
C ARG A 239 -28.83 -6.30 1.65
N GLY A 240 -28.11 -6.15 0.55
CA GLY A 240 -28.52 -5.44 -0.64
C GLY A 240 -28.70 -3.95 -0.44
N ARG A 241 -28.28 -3.31 0.66
CA ARG A 241 -28.38 -1.84 0.87
C ARG A 241 -27.11 -1.26 1.46
N TYR A 242 -26.70 -0.12 0.94
CA TYR A 242 -25.64 0.69 1.54
C TYR A 242 -26.12 1.26 2.90
N PRO A 243 -25.26 1.26 3.93
CA PRO A 243 -25.64 1.68 5.28
C PRO A 243 -26.16 3.13 5.30
N GLN A 244 -27.17 3.37 6.14
CA GLN A 244 -27.75 4.69 6.42
C GLN A 244 -26.83 5.58 7.22
#